data_AF-A0A2E4PHZ7-F1
#
_entry.id   AF-A0A2E4PHZ7-F1
#
_cell.length_a   1.000
_cell.length_b   1.000
_cell.length_c   1.000
_cell.angle_alpha   90.00
_cell.angle_beta   90.00
_cell.angle_gamma   90.00
#
_symmetry.space_group_name_H-M   'P 1'
#
loop_
_entity.id
_entity.type
_entity.pdbx_description
1 polymer ?
#
loop_
_entity_poly.entity_id
_entity_poly.type
_entity_poly.pdbx_seq_one_letter_code
_entity_poly.pdbx_strand_id
1 'polypeptide(L)'
;MTLIEKFNNLNANTVKRKHIESILLQAKEENEVNIVYRLSRLLNQYPESDYFTLTVDQYDGGALNAPRHVGNYKLALDQCGRLKKGWKFENGNVVKVEKPKVKKPKPTKIKSPVVKKASVKKQPKAKVEPKKIQEQTFEKDIIKPEEWIKADVRKSTSLIKKYLKEKYNIKASVRSDFYSGGSSLHVGYVMGPESNMVESELKRLQYGRFDGMTDMYNYHDEAFNGIVLDGYRLYEYKYVFVDQNLSESFKIRLATEVSKVANYADVPVMDGTKESYYKYFGTSFMHYSSWSELFYYLTKGNKNFVTQDEEAIQNLKAVRDEEGNKFYFTYTFEGKEYNTKKPKIYPTKMVKEKKIVKNKIVFFDHGKNTVAVIGYLGEIERELEELGGNHSHKIKHDGKEHSGYIFNKSKSNQVIDVLIDYA
;
A
#
# COMPACT_ATOMS: atom_id res chain seq x y z
N MET A 1 -2.27 30.17 -6.03
CA MET A 1 -3.34 29.16 -5.99
C MET A 1 -4.14 29.33 -4.73
N THR A 2 -5.46 29.26 -4.84
CA THR A 2 -6.39 29.12 -3.71
C THR A 2 -6.16 27.79 -3.00
N LEU A 3 -6.59 27.66 -1.75
CA LEU A 3 -6.46 26.40 -1.01
C LEU A 3 -7.18 25.24 -1.71
N ILE A 4 -8.35 25.50 -2.30
CA ILE A 4 -9.12 24.53 -3.08
C ILE A 4 -8.36 24.12 -4.35
N GLU A 5 -7.73 25.06 -5.07
CA GLU A 5 -6.87 24.72 -6.21
C GLU A 5 -5.68 23.87 -5.78
N LYS A 6 -4.99 24.24 -4.68
CA LYS A 6 -3.86 23.46 -4.15
C LYS A 6 -4.30 22.04 -3.79
N PHE A 7 -5.49 21.88 -3.21
CA PHE A 7 -6.05 20.59 -2.84
C PHE A 7 -6.50 19.77 -4.06
N ASN A 8 -7.17 20.39 -5.04
CA ASN A 8 -7.58 19.73 -6.29
C ASN A 8 -6.36 19.29 -7.11
N ASN A 9 -5.26 20.06 -7.06
CA ASN A 9 -4.01 19.71 -7.72
C ASN A 9 -3.27 18.55 -7.05
N LEU A 10 -3.76 18.04 -5.91
CA LEU A 10 -3.29 16.75 -5.38
C LEU A 10 -3.87 15.58 -6.19
N ASN A 11 -4.95 15.79 -6.96
CA ASN A 11 -5.59 14.74 -7.74
C ASN A 11 -4.66 14.19 -8.83
N ALA A 12 -4.55 12.87 -8.87
CA ALA A 12 -3.74 12.11 -9.81
C ALA A 12 -2.24 12.48 -9.81
N ASN A 13 -1.77 13.16 -8.75
CA ASN A 13 -0.38 13.56 -8.59
C ASN A 13 0.23 12.86 -7.37
N THR A 14 1.49 12.44 -7.52
CA THR A 14 2.30 11.99 -6.39
C THR A 14 2.85 13.21 -5.68
N VAL A 15 2.54 13.36 -4.40
CA VAL A 15 2.86 14.54 -3.59
C VAL A 15 3.54 14.15 -2.29
N LYS A 16 4.59 14.91 -1.91
CA LYS A 16 5.30 14.71 -0.64
C LYS A 16 4.42 14.99 0.58
N ARG A 17 4.70 14.27 1.68
CA ARG A 17 4.16 14.53 3.03
C ARG A 17 4.18 16.00 3.40
N LYS A 18 5.34 16.66 3.22
CA LYS A 18 5.52 18.09 3.57
C LYS A 18 4.58 19.00 2.77
N HIS A 19 4.28 18.65 1.52
CA HIS A 19 3.34 19.42 0.71
C HIS A 19 1.92 19.27 1.26
N ILE A 20 1.52 18.05 1.61
CA ILE A 20 0.23 17.78 2.27
C ILE A 20 0.15 18.47 3.63
N GLU A 21 1.20 18.44 4.45
CA GLU A 21 1.29 19.15 5.72
C GLU A 21 1.15 20.67 5.54
N SER A 22 1.73 21.24 4.48
CA SER A 22 1.60 22.66 4.17
C SER A 22 0.17 23.04 3.77
N ILE A 23 -0.51 22.21 2.99
CA ILE A 23 -1.92 22.41 2.62
C ILE A 23 -2.82 22.21 3.84
N LEU A 24 -2.51 21.23 4.69
CA LEU A 24 -3.21 20.99 5.94
C LEU A 24 -3.09 22.18 6.91
N LEU A 25 -1.90 22.76 7.03
CA LEU A 25 -1.68 23.95 7.85
C LEU A 25 -2.51 25.13 7.34
N GLN A 26 -2.45 25.39 6.03
CA GLN A 26 -3.25 26.44 5.40
C GLN A 26 -4.77 26.16 5.54
N ALA A 27 -5.21 24.91 5.44
CA ALA A 27 -6.60 24.53 5.66
C ALA A 27 -7.09 24.73 7.10
N LYS A 28 -6.20 24.55 8.09
CA LYS A 28 -6.49 24.88 9.50
C LYS A 28 -6.63 26.39 9.69
N GLU A 29 -5.78 27.19 9.05
CA GLU A 29 -5.84 28.66 9.10
C GLU A 29 -7.10 29.21 8.41
N GLU A 30 -7.48 28.63 7.27
CA GLU A 30 -8.65 29.03 6.48
C GLU A 30 -9.97 28.40 6.97
N ASN A 31 -9.93 27.51 7.98
CA ASN A 31 -11.06 26.75 8.53
C ASN A 31 -11.79 25.83 7.52
N GLU A 32 -11.06 25.27 6.57
CA GLU A 32 -11.59 24.28 5.61
C GLU A 32 -11.61 22.88 6.24
N VAL A 33 -12.60 22.64 7.11
CA VAL A 33 -12.71 21.43 7.96
C VAL A 33 -12.64 20.13 7.16
N ASN A 34 -13.22 20.08 5.97
CA ASN A 34 -13.19 18.89 5.11
C ASN A 34 -11.77 18.57 4.64
N ILE A 35 -11.00 19.58 4.21
CA ILE A 35 -9.61 19.42 3.78
C ILE A 35 -8.74 19.05 4.99
N VAL A 36 -8.94 19.73 6.13
CA VAL A 36 -8.23 19.43 7.39
C VAL A 36 -8.42 17.98 7.81
N TYR A 37 -9.66 17.49 7.81
CA TYR A 37 -9.99 16.13 8.20
C TYR A 37 -9.33 15.10 7.27
N ARG A 38 -9.45 15.31 5.95
CA ARG A 38 -8.90 14.40 4.94
C ARG A 38 -7.37 14.30 5.02
N LEU A 39 -6.68 15.45 5.03
CA LEU A 39 -5.23 15.47 5.06
C LEU A 39 -4.66 15.04 6.42
N SER A 40 -5.29 15.41 7.54
CA SER A 40 -4.84 14.94 8.87
C SER A 40 -4.97 13.44 9.03
N ARG A 41 -6.08 12.87 8.51
CA ARG A 41 -6.30 11.42 8.56
C ARG A 41 -5.29 10.67 7.71
N LEU A 42 -5.04 11.14 6.49
CA LEU A 42 -4.04 10.58 5.58
C LEU A 42 -2.66 10.51 6.24
N LEU A 43 -2.20 11.61 6.83
CA LEU A 43 -0.90 11.68 7.50
C LEU A 43 -0.81 10.77 8.74
N ASN A 44 -1.88 10.65 9.51
CA ASN A 44 -1.90 9.80 10.70
C ASN A 44 -1.97 8.30 10.36
N GLN A 45 -2.63 7.93 9.26
CA GLN A 45 -2.76 6.53 8.83
C GLN A 45 -1.44 5.97 8.28
N TYR A 46 -0.62 6.85 7.71
CA TYR A 46 0.68 6.51 7.17
C TYR A 46 1.74 7.42 7.82
N PRO A 47 2.18 7.15 9.05
CA PRO A 47 3.13 7.99 9.79
C PRO A 47 4.57 7.89 9.25
N GLU A 48 4.90 6.84 8.50
CA GLU A 48 6.24 6.61 7.93
C GLU A 48 6.34 6.90 6.42
N SER A 49 5.22 7.15 5.71
CA SER A 49 5.21 7.39 4.25
C SER A 49 5.50 8.84 3.84
N ASP A 50 6.62 9.08 3.17
CA ASP A 50 7.02 10.43 2.74
C ASP A 50 6.34 10.92 1.45
N TYR A 51 5.64 10.04 0.73
CA TYR A 51 4.94 10.32 -0.53
C TYR A 51 3.53 9.76 -0.53
N PHE A 52 2.65 10.47 -1.23
CA PHE A 52 1.25 10.12 -1.37
C PHE A 52 0.80 10.38 -2.80
N THR A 53 0.38 9.35 -3.53
CA THR A 53 -0.35 9.53 -4.78
C THR A 53 -1.84 9.57 -4.43
N LEU A 54 -2.48 10.71 -4.67
CA LEU A 54 -3.86 10.93 -4.23
C LEU A 54 -4.79 11.02 -5.43
N THR A 55 -5.96 10.39 -5.33
CA THR A 55 -7.09 10.74 -6.18
C THR A 55 -8.02 11.60 -5.34
N VAL A 56 -8.27 12.83 -5.79
CA VAL A 56 -9.08 13.82 -5.09
C VAL A 56 -10.21 14.24 -6.01
N ASP A 57 -11.46 14.07 -5.56
CA ASP A 57 -12.61 14.61 -6.29
C ASP A 57 -12.42 16.12 -6.51
N GLN A 58 -12.55 16.57 -7.75
CA GLN A 58 -12.37 17.99 -8.07
C GLN A 58 -13.49 18.81 -7.44
N TYR A 59 -13.12 19.75 -6.58
CA TYR A 59 -14.04 20.70 -6.00
C TYR A 59 -14.16 21.92 -6.90
N ASP A 60 -15.32 22.11 -7.53
CA ASP A 60 -15.61 23.34 -8.25
C ASP A 60 -15.52 24.51 -7.26
N GLY A 61 -14.79 25.56 -7.63
CA GLY A 61 -14.52 26.74 -6.79
C GLY A 61 -15.76 27.52 -6.32
N GLY A 62 -16.97 27.01 -6.54
CA GLY A 62 -18.24 27.53 -6.05
C GLY A 62 -19.01 26.63 -5.07
N ALA A 63 -18.52 25.43 -4.72
CA ALA A 63 -19.34 24.43 -4.02
C ALA A 63 -19.01 24.16 -2.53
N LEU A 64 -18.36 25.10 -1.85
CA LEU A 64 -18.29 25.11 -0.37
C LEU A 64 -18.64 26.49 0.20
N ASN A 65 -19.84 26.98 -0.12
CA ASN A 65 -20.59 27.79 0.85
C ASN A 65 -21.25 26.88 1.90
N ALA A 66 -20.48 25.95 2.47
CA ALA A 66 -20.81 25.48 3.81
C ALA A 66 -20.72 26.73 4.71
N PRO A 67 -21.70 27.00 5.59
CA PRO A 67 -21.68 28.20 6.42
C PRO A 67 -20.33 28.26 7.14
N ARG A 68 -19.48 29.25 6.78
CA ARG A 68 -18.20 29.52 7.45
C ARG A 68 -18.46 29.38 8.93
N HIS A 69 -17.87 28.38 9.59
CA HIS A 69 -18.31 27.99 10.93
C HIS A 69 -18.09 29.13 11.91
N VAL A 70 -19.13 29.94 12.12
CA VAL A 70 -19.27 30.82 13.27
C VAL A 70 -19.99 29.99 14.33
N GLY A 71 -19.42 29.88 15.53
CA GLY A 71 -20.08 29.25 16.67
C GLY A 71 -19.64 27.82 16.98
N ASN A 72 -20.59 26.99 17.43
CA ASN A 72 -20.44 25.81 18.31
C ASN A 72 -19.26 24.86 18.05
N TYR A 73 -18.83 24.68 16.79
CA TYR A 73 -17.66 23.86 16.44
C TYR A 73 -16.35 24.34 17.07
N LYS A 74 -16.12 25.67 17.15
CA LYS A 74 -14.95 26.26 17.84
C LYS A 74 -14.93 25.94 19.34
N LEU A 75 -16.12 25.82 19.94
CA LEU A 75 -16.26 25.51 21.36
C LEU A 75 -16.16 24.01 21.63
N ALA A 76 -16.67 23.19 20.71
CA ALA A 76 -16.81 21.76 20.86
C ALA A 76 -15.56 20.94 20.50
N LEU A 77 -14.60 21.49 19.74
CA LEU A 77 -13.36 20.81 19.39
C LEU A 77 -12.19 21.29 20.25
N ASP A 78 -11.28 20.38 20.61
CA ASP A 78 -9.99 20.69 21.23
C ASP A 78 -8.93 21.07 20.19
N GLN A 79 -7.74 21.44 20.65
CA GLN A 79 -6.63 21.85 19.78
C GLN A 79 -6.10 20.71 18.88
N CYS A 80 -6.47 19.46 19.18
CA CYS A 80 -6.16 18.28 18.40
C CYS A 80 -7.34 17.85 17.51
N GLY A 81 -8.41 18.65 17.44
CA GLY A 81 -9.60 18.37 16.61
C GLY A 81 -10.53 17.30 17.16
N ARG A 82 -10.39 16.91 18.44
CA ARG A 82 -11.28 15.93 19.10
C ARG A 82 -12.44 16.63 19.79
N LEU A 83 -13.59 15.97 19.83
CA LEU A 83 -14.79 16.50 20.47
C LEU A 83 -14.63 16.55 22.00
N LYS A 84 -14.86 17.72 22.61
CA LYS A 84 -14.83 17.92 24.06
C LYS A 84 -16.01 17.21 24.73
N LYS A 85 -15.80 16.75 25.96
CA LYS A 85 -16.83 16.08 26.78
C LYS A 85 -18.06 16.97 26.95
N GLY A 86 -19.26 16.42 26.73
CA GLY A 86 -20.54 17.15 26.78
C GLY A 86 -21.07 17.64 25.43
N TRP A 87 -20.41 17.24 24.34
CA TRP A 87 -20.85 17.46 22.97
C TRP A 87 -21.04 16.11 22.27
N LYS A 88 -21.98 16.03 21.33
CA LYS A 88 -22.19 14.86 20.48
C LYS A 88 -22.43 15.29 19.04
N PHE A 89 -22.22 14.35 18.11
CA PHE A 89 -22.69 14.51 16.74
C PHE A 89 -24.11 13.95 16.63
N GLU A 90 -25.01 14.73 16.02
CA GLU A 90 -26.37 14.33 15.73
C GLU A 90 -26.71 14.80 14.31
N ASN A 91 -27.03 13.86 13.42
CA ASN A 91 -27.29 14.10 12.00
C ASN A 91 -26.22 14.98 11.32
N GLY A 92 -24.94 14.68 11.60
CA GLY A 92 -23.80 15.40 11.02
C GLY A 92 -23.52 16.78 11.65
N ASN A 93 -24.28 17.20 12.67
CA ASN A 93 -24.05 18.47 13.37
C ASN A 93 -23.56 18.29 14.81
N VAL A 94 -22.69 19.19 15.28
CA VAL A 94 -22.21 19.19 16.67
C VAL A 94 -23.20 19.90 17.59
N VAL A 95 -23.79 19.13 18.50
CA VAL A 95 -24.82 19.58 19.44
C VAL A 95 -24.31 19.43 20.87
N LYS A 96 -24.56 20.44 21.71
CA LYS A 96 -24.25 20.34 23.14
C LYS A 96 -25.27 19.40 23.78
N VAL A 97 -24.80 18.44 24.57
CA VAL A 97 -25.69 17.52 25.27
C VAL A 97 -26.38 18.30 26.40
N GLU A 98 -27.57 18.82 26.12
CA GLU A 98 -28.39 19.50 27.12
C GLU A 98 -29.19 18.48 27.95
N LYS A 99 -29.12 18.60 29.27
CA LYS A 99 -30.13 18.02 30.17
C LYS A 99 -31.41 18.85 30.02
N PRO A 100 -32.62 18.24 30.00
CA PRO A 100 -33.84 18.94 29.62
C PRO A 100 -34.16 20.05 30.61
N LYS A 101 -34.38 21.29 30.13
CA LYS A 101 -34.90 22.40 30.96
C LYS A 101 -35.94 23.26 30.23
N VAL A 102 -36.86 23.74 31.07
CA VAL A 102 -38.12 24.49 30.88
C VAL A 102 -37.96 25.82 30.10
N LYS A 103 -39.05 26.28 29.46
CA LYS A 103 -39.17 27.38 28.48
C LYS A 103 -39.15 28.83 29.03
N LYS A 104 -38.50 29.72 28.22
CA LYS A 104 -38.73 31.18 27.89
C LYS A 104 -38.56 32.26 28.98
N PRO A 105 -38.38 33.59 28.68
CA PRO A 105 -38.44 34.35 27.39
C PRO A 105 -37.29 35.37 27.07
N LYS A 106 -37.33 36.02 25.88
CA LYS A 106 -36.48 37.15 25.38
C LYS A 106 -36.94 38.53 25.94
N PRO A 107 -36.13 39.63 25.87
CA PRO A 107 -36.23 40.58 24.74
C PRO A 107 -34.93 41.34 24.31
N THR A 108 -35.15 42.28 23.40
CA THR A 108 -34.44 42.97 22.28
C THR A 108 -33.39 44.10 22.51
N LYS A 109 -32.61 44.31 21.42
CA LYS A 109 -32.17 45.57 20.72
C LYS A 109 -30.95 46.41 21.22
N ILE A 110 -30.07 46.81 20.26
CA ILE A 110 -29.70 48.21 19.83
C ILE A 110 -28.22 48.37 19.33
N LYS A 111 -28.10 48.78 18.04
CA LYS A 111 -27.19 49.69 17.29
C LYS A 111 -25.66 49.48 17.10
N SER A 112 -25.24 49.69 15.84
CA SER A 112 -23.90 49.90 15.27
C SER A 112 -23.36 51.34 15.49
N PRO A 113 -22.04 51.63 15.29
CA PRO A 113 -21.63 52.32 14.04
C PRO A 113 -20.18 52.06 13.49
N VAL A 114 -20.10 52.18 12.15
CA VAL A 114 -19.12 52.78 11.19
C VAL A 114 -17.64 53.11 11.55
N VAL A 115 -16.73 52.45 10.81
CA VAL A 115 -15.51 52.85 10.01
C VAL A 115 -14.70 54.14 10.31
N LYS A 116 -13.36 54.02 10.30
CA LYS A 116 -12.40 54.95 9.62
C LYS A 116 -11.05 54.27 9.25
N LYS A 117 -10.53 54.61 8.06
CA LYS A 117 -9.33 54.09 7.35
C LYS A 117 -8.04 54.82 7.74
N ALA A 118 -6.87 54.17 7.61
CA ALA A 118 -5.62 54.80 7.15
C ALA A 118 -4.55 53.79 6.69
N SER A 119 -3.78 54.24 5.70
CA SER A 119 -2.86 53.62 4.74
C SER A 119 -1.39 53.48 5.20
N VAL A 120 -0.60 52.52 4.66
CA VAL A 120 0.88 52.54 4.71
C VAL A 120 1.55 52.02 3.40
N LYS A 121 2.72 52.61 3.15
CA LYS A 121 3.56 52.80 1.95
C LYS A 121 4.39 51.59 1.46
N LYS A 122 4.94 51.75 0.25
CA LYS A 122 5.88 50.88 -0.51
C LYS A 122 7.37 51.21 -0.22
N GLN A 123 8.26 50.20 -0.35
CA GLN A 123 9.71 50.17 -0.74
C GLN A 123 10.65 49.44 0.26
N PRO A 124 11.86 48.92 -0.11
CA PRO A 124 12.42 48.45 -1.40
C PRO A 124 13.18 47.08 -1.35
N LYS A 125 13.54 46.51 -2.52
CA LYS A 125 14.34 45.27 -2.72
C LYS A 125 15.86 45.52 -2.56
N ALA A 126 16.55 44.67 -1.80
CA ALA A 126 18.03 44.60 -1.76
C ALA A 126 18.56 43.41 -2.60
N LYS A 127 19.64 43.65 -3.36
CA LYS A 127 20.40 42.65 -4.15
C LYS A 127 21.31 41.82 -3.22
N VAL A 128 21.35 40.50 -3.39
CA VAL A 128 22.26 39.59 -2.65
C VAL A 128 23.14 38.85 -3.66
N GLU A 129 24.47 38.88 -3.47
CA GLU A 129 25.47 38.15 -4.27
C GLU A 129 25.34 36.62 -4.08
N PRO A 130 25.66 35.80 -5.11
CA PRO A 130 25.38 34.36 -5.06
C PRO A 130 26.37 33.62 -4.16
N LYS A 131 25.85 32.94 -3.13
CA LYS A 131 26.60 32.00 -2.29
C LYS A 131 27.05 30.79 -3.12
N LYS A 132 28.31 30.37 -2.98
CA LYS A 132 28.84 29.11 -3.54
C LYS A 132 27.96 27.94 -3.07
N ILE A 133 27.53 27.10 -4.01
CA ILE A 133 26.69 25.94 -3.74
C ILE A 133 27.58 24.77 -3.37
N GLN A 134 27.32 24.13 -2.23
CA GLN A 134 28.02 22.92 -1.81
C GLN A 134 27.49 21.71 -2.61
N GLU A 135 28.40 20.84 -3.04
CA GLU A 135 28.07 19.59 -3.72
C GLU A 135 27.21 18.69 -2.82
N GLN A 136 26.14 18.14 -3.40
CA GLN A 136 25.19 17.28 -2.72
C GLN A 136 25.09 15.96 -3.47
N THR A 137 25.09 14.88 -2.71
CA THR A 137 24.89 13.53 -3.22
C THR A 137 23.54 13.02 -2.76
N PHE A 138 22.81 12.41 -3.68
CA PHE A 138 21.55 11.73 -3.43
C PHE A 138 21.70 10.25 -3.78
N GLU A 139 21.22 9.36 -2.90
CA GLU A 139 21.28 7.92 -3.09
C GLU A 139 19.88 7.38 -3.32
N LYS A 140 19.58 6.90 -4.53
CA LYS A 140 18.35 6.14 -4.81
C LYS A 140 18.69 4.66 -4.80
N ASP A 141 17.93 3.86 -4.07
CA ASP A 141 17.96 2.41 -4.21
C ASP A 141 17.35 2.04 -5.57
N ILE A 142 18.20 1.86 -6.59
CA ILE A 142 17.75 1.48 -7.94
C ILE A 142 18.14 0.05 -8.21
N ILE A 143 17.17 -0.75 -8.64
CA ILE A 143 17.48 -1.98 -9.34
C ILE A 143 18.00 -1.55 -10.70
N LYS A 144 19.32 -1.64 -10.96
CA LYS A 144 19.82 -1.47 -12.34
C LYS A 144 18.98 -2.40 -13.21
N PRO A 145 18.18 -1.88 -14.16
CA PRO A 145 17.49 -2.71 -15.11
C PRO A 145 18.58 -3.21 -16.07
N GLU A 146 19.34 -4.21 -15.66
CA GLU A 146 20.05 -5.03 -16.63
C GLU A 146 18.95 -5.58 -17.53
N GLU A 147 18.92 -5.06 -18.77
CA GLU A 147 18.07 -5.36 -19.93
C GLU A 147 17.08 -6.51 -19.72
N TRP A 148 16.09 -6.31 -18.84
CA TRP A 148 15.03 -7.30 -18.72
C TRP A 148 14.05 -7.02 -19.84
N ILE A 149 13.70 -8.08 -20.55
CA ILE A 149 12.68 -8.02 -21.58
C ILE A 149 11.34 -8.12 -20.87
N LYS A 150 10.41 -7.19 -21.13
CA LYS A 150 9.03 -7.33 -20.65
C LYS A 150 8.44 -8.61 -21.21
N ALA A 151 8.03 -9.53 -20.34
CA ALA A 151 7.31 -10.72 -20.77
C ALA A 151 5.87 -10.35 -21.16
N ASP A 152 5.38 -10.95 -22.24
CA ASP A 152 3.95 -11.00 -22.50
C ASP A 152 3.25 -11.94 -21.49
N VAL A 153 1.92 -11.97 -21.55
CA VAL A 153 1.07 -12.76 -20.66
C VAL A 153 1.37 -14.26 -20.76
N ARG A 154 1.63 -14.76 -21.98
CA ARG A 154 1.88 -16.19 -22.24
C ARG A 154 3.23 -16.63 -21.69
N LYS A 155 4.25 -15.81 -21.89
CA LYS A 155 5.60 -16.00 -21.36
C LYS A 155 5.57 -15.94 -19.84
N SER A 156 4.85 -14.97 -19.25
CA SER A 156 4.68 -14.85 -17.81
C SER A 156 4.03 -16.09 -17.20
N THR A 157 2.94 -16.56 -17.81
CA THR A 157 2.25 -17.80 -17.43
C THR A 157 3.21 -18.99 -17.42
N SER A 158 4.02 -19.15 -18.47
CA SER A 158 5.00 -20.24 -18.59
C SER A 158 6.07 -20.18 -17.50
N LEU A 159 6.61 -18.98 -17.25
CA LEU A 159 7.66 -18.76 -16.25
C LEU A 159 7.14 -18.99 -14.83
N ILE A 160 5.93 -18.55 -14.50
CA ILE A 160 5.30 -18.82 -13.19
C ILE A 160 5.12 -20.33 -12.98
N LYS A 161 4.61 -21.05 -13.99
CA LYS A 161 4.46 -22.51 -13.91
C LYS A 161 5.80 -23.21 -13.68
N LYS A 162 6.83 -22.82 -14.44
CA LYS A 162 8.20 -23.35 -14.30
C LYS A 162 8.73 -23.07 -12.90
N TYR A 163 8.59 -21.83 -12.43
CA TYR A 163 9.05 -21.40 -11.12
C TYR A 163 8.43 -22.20 -9.97
N LEU A 164 7.11 -22.34 -9.95
CA LEU A 164 6.41 -23.11 -8.92
C LEU A 164 6.76 -24.60 -8.98
N LYS A 165 6.98 -25.13 -10.20
CA LYS A 165 7.42 -26.51 -10.38
C LYS A 165 8.85 -26.73 -9.87
N GLU A 166 9.78 -25.81 -10.11
CA GLU A 166 11.14 -25.92 -9.58
C GLU A 166 11.18 -25.73 -8.06
N LYS A 167 10.49 -24.72 -7.53
CA LYS A 167 10.58 -24.34 -6.11
C LYS A 167 9.82 -25.26 -5.17
N TYR A 168 8.63 -25.69 -5.57
CA TYR A 168 7.72 -26.46 -4.71
C TYR A 168 7.37 -27.84 -5.27
N ASN A 169 7.92 -28.22 -6.43
CA ASN A 169 7.59 -29.47 -7.12
C ASN A 169 6.10 -29.60 -7.54
N ILE A 170 5.35 -28.50 -7.61
CA ILE A 170 3.92 -28.52 -7.94
C ILE A 170 3.65 -28.21 -9.42
N LYS A 171 2.64 -28.85 -10.00
CA LYS A 171 2.02 -28.45 -11.27
C LYS A 171 0.89 -27.47 -10.95
N ALA A 172 1.01 -26.24 -11.43
CA ALA A 172 0.02 -25.18 -11.25
C ALA A 172 -0.72 -24.84 -12.55
N SER A 173 -2.02 -24.57 -12.42
CA SER A 173 -2.80 -23.83 -13.41
C SER A 173 -2.56 -22.35 -13.20
N VAL A 174 -2.27 -21.64 -14.29
CA VAL A 174 -2.06 -20.19 -14.28
C VAL A 174 -2.92 -19.63 -15.40
N ARG A 175 -3.82 -18.71 -15.06
CA ARG A 175 -4.77 -18.07 -15.97
C ARG A 175 -4.74 -16.57 -15.78
N SER A 176 -4.96 -15.84 -16.85
CA SER A 176 -5.04 -14.39 -16.85
C SER A 176 -6.37 -13.98 -17.45
N ASP A 177 -7.09 -13.13 -16.76
CA ASP A 177 -8.36 -12.59 -17.21
C ASP A 177 -8.24 -11.07 -17.38
N PHE A 178 -8.90 -10.55 -18.42
CA PHE A 178 -8.89 -9.13 -18.77
C PHE A 178 -10.33 -8.67 -18.92
N TYR A 179 -10.66 -7.54 -18.29
CA TYR A 179 -12.02 -7.02 -18.26
C TYR A 179 -12.00 -5.49 -18.16
N SER A 180 -13.16 -4.87 -18.41
CA SER A 180 -13.31 -3.42 -18.27
C SER A 180 -12.94 -2.98 -16.86
N GLY A 181 -11.82 -2.26 -16.74
CA GLY A 181 -11.31 -1.76 -15.47
C GLY A 181 -10.24 -2.61 -14.80
N GLY A 182 -9.69 -3.65 -15.43
CA GLY A 182 -8.51 -4.33 -14.90
C GLY A 182 -8.12 -5.67 -15.51
N SER A 183 -7.21 -6.34 -14.81
CA SER A 183 -6.74 -7.69 -15.12
C SER A 183 -6.55 -8.48 -13.83
N SER A 184 -6.72 -9.79 -13.89
CA SER A 184 -6.42 -10.68 -12.77
C SER A 184 -5.54 -11.84 -13.18
N LEU A 185 -4.65 -12.25 -12.28
CA LEU A 185 -3.88 -13.47 -12.34
C LEU A 185 -4.48 -14.48 -11.37
N HIS A 186 -4.86 -15.65 -11.86
CA HIS A 186 -5.34 -16.76 -11.05
C HIS A 186 -4.34 -17.92 -11.11
N VAL A 187 -3.78 -18.28 -9.96
CA VAL A 187 -2.88 -19.41 -9.81
C VAL A 187 -3.54 -20.47 -8.94
N GLY A 188 -3.92 -21.60 -9.54
CA GLY A 188 -4.56 -22.71 -8.85
C GLY A 188 -3.69 -23.96 -8.88
N TYR A 189 -3.62 -24.69 -7.78
CA TYR A 189 -2.96 -25.98 -7.73
C TYR A 189 -3.63 -26.92 -6.72
N VAL A 190 -3.37 -28.21 -6.85
CA VAL A 190 -3.84 -29.25 -5.91
C VAL A 190 -2.76 -29.50 -4.86
N MET A 191 -3.16 -29.55 -3.58
CA MET A 191 -2.27 -29.69 -2.41
C MET A 191 -1.01 -28.81 -2.48
N GLY A 192 0.18 -29.28 -2.12
CA GLY A 192 1.40 -28.47 -2.18
C GLY A 192 1.55 -27.45 -1.03
N PRO A 193 2.30 -26.34 -1.23
CA PRO A 193 2.45 -25.29 -0.23
C PRO A 193 1.11 -24.59 0.05
N GLU A 194 0.98 -23.95 1.21
CA GLU A 194 -0.22 -23.18 1.53
C GLU A 194 -0.38 -21.97 0.59
N SER A 195 -1.62 -21.72 0.14
CA SER A 195 -1.96 -20.62 -0.77
C SER A 195 -1.45 -19.27 -0.31
N ASN A 196 -1.65 -18.88 0.96
CA ASN A 196 -1.26 -17.56 1.49
C ASN A 196 0.23 -17.25 1.31
N MET A 197 1.08 -18.27 1.41
CA MET A 197 2.52 -18.10 1.23
C MET A 197 2.87 -17.90 -0.25
N VAL A 198 2.33 -18.73 -1.14
CA VAL A 198 2.54 -18.56 -2.58
C VAL A 198 1.93 -17.24 -3.07
N GLU A 199 0.78 -16.85 -2.52
CA GLU A 199 0.16 -15.56 -2.76
C GLU A 199 1.09 -14.44 -2.32
N SER A 200 1.61 -14.47 -1.09
CA SER A 200 2.52 -13.41 -0.59
C SER A 200 3.73 -13.19 -1.49
N GLU A 201 4.21 -14.27 -2.12
CA GLU A 201 5.32 -14.23 -3.07
C GLU A 201 4.92 -13.65 -4.43
N LEU A 202 3.77 -14.08 -4.97
CA LEU A 202 3.25 -13.64 -6.27
C LEU A 202 2.54 -12.29 -6.22
N LYS A 203 2.18 -11.79 -5.03
CA LYS A 203 1.48 -10.51 -4.83
C LYS A 203 2.28 -9.31 -5.32
N ARG A 204 3.60 -9.48 -5.49
CA ARG A 204 4.48 -8.49 -6.13
C ARG A 204 4.14 -8.25 -7.60
N LEU A 205 3.43 -9.16 -8.25
CA LEU A 205 2.87 -8.94 -9.57
C LEU A 205 1.60 -8.09 -9.53
N GLN A 206 1.06 -7.77 -8.35
CA GLN A 206 -0.12 -6.92 -8.21
C GLN A 206 0.31 -5.45 -8.16
N TYR A 207 -0.03 -4.68 -9.19
CA TYR A 207 0.45 -3.29 -9.30
C TYR A 207 -0.22 -2.31 -8.32
N GLY A 208 -1.26 -2.73 -7.60
CA GLY A 208 -1.93 -1.89 -6.60
C GLY A 208 -3.01 -2.62 -5.81
N ARG A 209 -3.74 -1.89 -4.97
CA ARG A 209 -4.82 -2.43 -4.13
C ARG A 209 -5.95 -1.42 -3.99
N PHE A 210 -7.19 -1.90 -4.08
CA PHE A 210 -8.37 -1.10 -3.79
C PHE A 210 -8.63 -1.02 -2.29
N ASP A 211 -8.74 0.19 -1.74
CA ASP A 211 -9.15 0.45 -0.37
C ASP A 211 -10.63 0.86 -0.36
N GLY A 212 -11.51 -0.06 0.04
CA GLY A 212 -12.94 0.17 0.10
C GLY A 212 -13.40 1.14 1.19
N MET A 213 -12.53 1.51 2.14
CA MET A 213 -12.86 2.50 3.17
C MET A 213 -12.68 3.94 2.66
N THR A 214 -11.75 4.14 1.72
CA THR A 214 -11.47 5.42 1.07
C THR A 214 -11.92 5.47 -0.38
N ASP A 215 -12.47 4.38 -0.91
CA ASP A 215 -12.84 4.20 -2.31
C ASP A 215 -11.70 4.53 -3.28
N MET A 216 -10.46 4.17 -2.93
CA MET A 216 -9.25 4.59 -3.64
C MET A 216 -8.38 3.39 -4.03
N TYR A 217 -7.90 3.40 -5.28
CA TYR A 217 -6.93 2.41 -5.76
C TYR A 217 -5.50 2.91 -5.54
N ASN A 218 -4.79 2.28 -4.63
CA ASN A 218 -3.41 2.62 -4.30
C ASN A 218 -2.46 1.79 -5.16
N TYR A 219 -1.57 2.43 -5.92
CA TYR A 219 -0.51 1.73 -6.64
C TYR A 219 0.64 1.42 -5.68
N HIS A 220 1.29 0.26 -5.87
CA HIS A 220 2.50 -0.09 -5.16
C HIS A 220 3.71 0.54 -5.86
N ASP A 221 4.76 0.86 -5.11
CA ASP A 221 6.02 1.40 -5.64
C ASP A 221 6.63 0.44 -6.69
N GLU A 222 6.98 0.95 -7.88
CA GLU A 222 7.52 0.14 -8.99
C GLU A 222 8.83 -0.58 -8.61
N ALA A 223 9.55 -0.05 -7.61
CA ALA A 223 10.76 -0.64 -7.04
C ALA A 223 10.50 -1.92 -6.21
N PHE A 224 9.29 -2.09 -5.68
CA PHE A 224 8.86 -3.28 -4.92
C PHE A 224 8.08 -4.29 -5.77
N ASN A 225 7.62 -3.87 -6.94
CA ASN A 225 6.78 -4.67 -7.84
C ASN A 225 7.58 -5.40 -8.90
N GLY A 226 6.95 -6.43 -9.44
CA GLY A 226 7.48 -7.25 -10.51
C GLY A 226 8.32 -8.41 -10.00
N ILE A 227 8.30 -9.48 -10.79
CA ILE A 227 9.17 -10.64 -10.58
C ILE A 227 10.01 -10.75 -11.86
N VAL A 228 11.32 -10.93 -11.72
CA VAL A 228 12.19 -11.20 -12.85
C VAL A 228 12.55 -12.68 -12.85
N LEU A 229 12.15 -13.39 -13.90
CA LEU A 229 12.35 -14.82 -14.07
C LEU A 229 13.00 -15.09 -15.44
N ASP A 230 14.11 -15.82 -15.46
CA ASP A 230 14.89 -16.10 -16.69
C ASP A 230 15.19 -14.83 -17.53
N GLY A 231 15.49 -13.70 -16.87
CA GLY A 231 15.78 -12.43 -17.54
C GLY A 231 14.55 -11.68 -18.07
N TYR A 232 13.34 -12.18 -17.80
CA TYR A 232 12.11 -11.49 -18.15
C TYR A 232 11.44 -10.88 -16.91
N ARG A 233 11.09 -9.59 -16.99
CA ARG A 233 10.14 -9.03 -16.01
C ARG A 233 8.76 -9.52 -16.37
N LEU A 234 8.13 -10.23 -15.44
CA LEU A 234 6.80 -10.77 -15.61
C LEU A 234 5.75 -9.67 -15.76
N TYR A 235 4.66 -10.02 -16.43
CA TYR A 235 3.48 -9.18 -16.56
C TYR A 235 2.84 -8.91 -15.19
N GLU A 236 2.40 -7.68 -14.97
CA GLU A 236 1.78 -7.21 -13.73
C GLU A 236 0.26 -7.11 -13.89
N TYR A 237 -0.49 -7.35 -12.81
CA TYR A 237 -1.95 -7.50 -12.81
C TYR A 237 -2.60 -6.58 -11.78
N LYS A 238 -3.89 -6.27 -11.96
CA LYS A 238 -4.66 -5.50 -10.97
C LYS A 238 -4.90 -6.32 -9.71
N TYR A 239 -5.15 -7.62 -9.89
CA TYR A 239 -5.37 -8.55 -8.79
C TYR A 239 -4.60 -9.84 -9.02
N VAL A 240 -4.07 -10.40 -7.94
CA VAL A 240 -3.42 -11.72 -7.93
C VAL A 240 -4.14 -12.59 -6.92
N PHE A 241 -4.63 -13.74 -7.39
CA PHE A 241 -5.33 -14.73 -6.58
C PHE A 241 -4.58 -16.05 -6.65
N VAL A 242 -4.40 -16.69 -5.50
CA VAL A 242 -3.77 -18.00 -5.40
C VAL A 242 -4.65 -18.94 -4.60
N ASP A 243 -4.98 -20.08 -5.20
CA ASP A 243 -5.89 -21.05 -4.62
C ASP A 243 -5.22 -22.42 -4.50
N GLN A 244 -5.12 -22.89 -3.26
CA GLN A 244 -4.76 -24.26 -2.95
C GLN A 244 -6.04 -25.09 -2.85
N ASN A 245 -6.19 -26.06 -3.73
CA ASN A 245 -7.32 -26.98 -3.73
C ASN A 245 -6.96 -28.27 -3.01
N LEU A 246 -7.76 -28.61 -2.00
CA LEU A 246 -7.80 -29.94 -1.40
C LEU A 246 -9.14 -30.57 -1.75
N SER A 247 -9.14 -31.85 -2.11
CA SER A 247 -10.38 -32.56 -2.41
C SER A 247 -11.30 -32.58 -1.18
N GLU A 248 -12.59 -32.77 -1.42
CA GLU A 248 -13.56 -32.88 -0.34
C GLU A 248 -13.27 -34.08 0.56
N SER A 249 -12.99 -35.25 -0.02
CA SER A 249 -12.64 -36.47 0.72
C SER A 249 -11.39 -36.27 1.57
N PHE A 250 -10.38 -35.57 1.07
CA PHE A 250 -9.16 -35.30 1.83
C PHE A 250 -9.36 -34.27 2.94
N LYS A 251 -10.19 -33.25 2.74
CA LYS A 251 -10.61 -32.33 3.82
C LYS A 251 -11.33 -33.07 4.93
N ILE A 252 -12.26 -33.98 4.59
CA ILE A 252 -12.96 -34.83 5.56
C ILE A 252 -11.98 -35.72 6.33
N ARG A 253 -11.01 -36.33 5.63
CA ARG A 253 -9.94 -37.14 6.25
C ARG A 253 -9.12 -36.31 7.24
N LEU A 254 -8.67 -35.12 6.86
CA LEU A 254 -7.92 -34.20 7.73
C LEU A 254 -8.74 -33.74 8.93
N ALA A 255 -10.00 -33.35 8.72
CA ALA A 255 -10.91 -32.94 9.80
C ALA A 255 -11.17 -34.09 10.78
N THR A 256 -11.26 -35.32 10.29
CA THR A 256 -11.38 -36.52 11.12
C THR A 256 -10.16 -36.68 12.03
N GLU A 257 -8.94 -36.53 11.49
CA GLU A 257 -7.72 -36.55 12.32
C GLU A 257 -7.69 -35.42 13.34
N VAL A 258 -8.13 -34.21 12.97
CA VAL A 258 -8.25 -33.09 13.92
C VAL A 258 -9.24 -33.43 15.04
N SER A 259 -10.40 -33.99 14.71
CA SER A 259 -11.44 -34.33 15.70
C SER A 259 -11.00 -35.36 16.74
N LYS A 260 -10.06 -36.26 16.39
CA LYS A 260 -9.49 -37.23 17.34
C LYS A 260 -8.66 -36.58 18.45
N VAL A 261 -8.09 -35.41 18.15
CA VAL A 261 -7.20 -34.67 19.06
C VAL A 261 -7.92 -33.47 19.68
N ALA A 262 -8.86 -32.87 18.94
CA ALA A 262 -9.68 -31.77 19.38
C ALA A 262 -10.78 -32.24 20.34
N ASN A 263 -10.60 -32.01 21.64
CA ASN A 263 -11.62 -32.26 22.64
C ASN A 263 -12.37 -30.95 22.99
N TYR A 264 -13.36 -30.58 22.18
CA TYR A 264 -14.23 -29.42 22.44
C TYR A 264 -15.64 -29.91 22.79
N ALA A 265 -16.21 -29.44 23.91
CA ALA A 265 -17.48 -29.94 24.44
C ALA A 265 -18.66 -29.79 23.46
N ASP A 266 -18.72 -28.67 22.73
CA ASP A 266 -19.83 -28.33 21.83
C ASP A 266 -19.60 -28.74 20.38
N VAL A 267 -18.50 -29.44 20.09
CA VAL A 267 -18.15 -29.88 18.73
C VAL A 267 -18.30 -31.39 18.65
N PRO A 268 -19.21 -31.92 17.80
CA PRO A 268 -19.38 -33.36 17.64
C PRO A 268 -18.11 -33.99 17.04
N VAL A 269 -17.81 -35.23 17.42
CA VAL A 269 -16.70 -35.98 16.80
C VAL A 269 -17.04 -36.28 15.34
N MET A 270 -16.04 -36.18 14.45
CA MET A 270 -16.22 -36.55 13.04
C MET A 270 -16.33 -38.07 12.90
N ASP A 271 -17.32 -38.54 12.15
CA ASP A 271 -17.47 -39.95 11.76
C ASP A 271 -16.76 -40.29 10.42
N GLY A 272 -16.12 -39.30 9.79
CA GLY A 272 -15.43 -39.46 8.50
C GLY A 272 -16.35 -39.36 7.28
N THR A 273 -17.61 -38.97 7.44
CA THR A 273 -18.56 -38.78 6.34
C THR A 273 -18.64 -37.33 5.86
N LYS A 274 -19.16 -37.14 4.66
CA LYS A 274 -19.49 -35.80 4.13
C LYS A 274 -20.56 -35.12 4.97
N GLU A 275 -21.55 -35.88 5.45
CA GLU A 275 -22.66 -35.35 6.23
C GLU A 275 -22.16 -34.74 7.53
N SER A 276 -21.32 -35.43 8.30
CA SER A 276 -20.77 -34.88 9.55
C SER A 276 -19.88 -33.65 9.33
N TYR A 277 -19.20 -33.56 8.19
CA TYR A 277 -18.33 -32.43 7.85
C TYR A 277 -19.09 -31.11 7.63
N TYR A 278 -20.28 -31.17 7.03
CA TYR A 278 -21.10 -29.99 6.72
C TYR A 278 -22.26 -29.77 7.69
N LYS A 279 -22.64 -30.79 8.46
CA LYS A 279 -23.76 -30.69 9.41
C LYS A 279 -23.49 -29.60 10.44
N TYR A 280 -24.52 -28.81 10.71
CA TYR A 280 -24.47 -27.81 11.77
C TYR A 280 -24.36 -28.47 13.14
N PHE A 281 -23.50 -27.92 13.99
CA PHE A 281 -23.38 -28.26 15.40
C PHE A 281 -24.70 -27.93 16.12
N GLY A 282 -25.02 -28.66 17.19
CA GLY A 282 -26.20 -28.37 18.00
C GLY A 282 -26.14 -27.00 18.69
N THR A 283 -24.93 -26.51 18.94
CA THR A 283 -24.66 -25.14 19.42
C THR A 283 -23.39 -24.66 18.73
N SER A 284 -23.36 -23.39 18.30
CA SER A 284 -22.18 -22.83 17.63
C SER A 284 -20.98 -22.82 18.57
N PHE A 285 -19.84 -23.34 18.11
CA PHE A 285 -18.58 -23.21 18.84
C PHE A 285 -17.92 -21.90 18.41
N MET A 286 -17.89 -20.92 19.32
CA MET A 286 -17.57 -19.53 19.01
C MET A 286 -18.50 -18.98 17.91
N HIS A 287 -17.98 -18.76 16.69
CA HIS A 287 -18.76 -18.31 15.53
C HIS A 287 -18.82 -19.40 14.44
N TYR A 288 -18.28 -20.59 14.72
CA TYR A 288 -18.23 -21.70 13.77
C TYR A 288 -19.38 -22.65 14.04
N SER A 289 -20.10 -22.97 12.98
CA SER A 289 -21.33 -23.75 13.09
C SER A 289 -21.19 -25.13 12.46
N SER A 290 -20.12 -25.44 11.71
CA SER A 290 -19.86 -26.77 11.15
C SER A 290 -18.37 -27.10 11.14
N TRP A 291 -18.06 -28.38 10.94
CA TRP A 291 -16.66 -28.82 10.80
C TRP A 291 -15.97 -28.18 9.61
N SER A 292 -16.68 -27.93 8.50
CA SER A 292 -16.10 -27.28 7.33
C SER A 292 -15.54 -25.88 7.62
N GLU A 293 -16.23 -25.10 8.45
CA GLU A 293 -15.79 -23.76 8.87
C GLU A 293 -14.69 -23.85 9.94
N LEU A 294 -14.92 -24.69 10.95
CA LEU A 294 -13.99 -24.86 12.07
C LEU A 294 -12.64 -25.41 11.58
N PHE A 295 -12.65 -26.42 10.71
CA PHE A 295 -11.46 -27.02 10.11
C PHE A 295 -10.63 -25.98 9.35
N TYR A 296 -11.29 -25.11 8.57
CA TYR A 296 -10.60 -24.05 7.85
C TYR A 296 -9.84 -23.12 8.80
N TYR A 297 -10.48 -22.71 9.90
CA TYR A 297 -9.86 -21.88 10.93
C TYR A 297 -8.71 -22.60 11.65
N LEU A 298 -8.97 -23.81 12.15
CA LEU A 298 -8.02 -24.60 12.94
C LEU A 298 -6.74 -24.93 12.17
N THR A 299 -6.79 -25.03 10.85
CA THR A 299 -5.64 -25.42 10.01
C THR A 299 -5.06 -24.28 9.17
N LYS A 300 -5.50 -23.02 9.39
CA LYS A 300 -5.00 -21.85 8.65
C LYS A 300 -3.51 -21.60 8.97
N GLY A 301 -2.64 -21.63 7.98
CA GLY A 301 -1.17 -21.57 8.13
C GLY A 301 -0.46 -22.90 7.85
N ASN A 302 -1.17 -24.01 7.98
CA ASN A 302 -0.55 -25.32 8.26
C ASN A 302 -0.97 -26.41 7.27
N LYS A 303 -1.17 -26.06 6.00
CA LYS A 303 -1.58 -27.00 4.93
C LYS A 303 -0.50 -27.17 3.86
N ASN A 304 0.76 -27.27 4.29
CA ASN A 304 1.91 -27.45 3.41
C ASN A 304 2.21 -28.94 3.17
N PHE A 305 1.78 -29.48 2.04
CA PHE A 305 2.06 -30.86 1.61
C PHE A 305 3.19 -30.90 0.56
N VAL A 306 4.00 -31.95 0.57
CA VAL A 306 5.12 -32.12 -0.37
C VAL A 306 4.73 -32.77 -1.70
N THR A 307 3.49 -33.24 -1.81
CA THR A 307 2.94 -33.94 -2.99
C THR A 307 1.60 -33.32 -3.40
N GLN A 308 1.18 -33.61 -4.63
CA GLN A 308 -0.15 -33.33 -5.17
C GLN A 308 -1.04 -34.56 -5.27
N ASP A 309 -0.55 -35.70 -4.77
CA ASP A 309 -1.26 -36.97 -4.70
C ASP A 309 -1.68 -37.23 -3.26
N GLU A 310 -2.99 -37.13 -3.01
CA GLU A 310 -3.61 -37.31 -1.70
C GLU A 310 -3.57 -38.77 -1.22
N GLU A 311 -3.57 -39.74 -2.15
CA GLU A 311 -3.55 -41.17 -1.84
C GLU A 311 -2.16 -41.62 -1.40
N ALA A 312 -1.11 -40.95 -1.87
CA ALA A 312 0.26 -41.20 -1.46
C ALA A 312 0.56 -40.77 0.00
N ILE A 313 -0.32 -40.01 0.64
CA ILE A 313 -0.18 -39.57 2.04
C ILE A 313 -0.53 -40.71 2.99
N GLN A 314 0.46 -41.18 3.74
CA GLN A 314 0.33 -42.26 4.72
C GLN A 314 0.54 -41.74 6.16
N ASN A 315 0.10 -42.52 7.16
CA ASN A 315 0.31 -42.22 8.60
C ASN A 315 -0.06 -40.79 9.02
N LEU A 316 -1.09 -40.23 8.38
CA LEU A 316 -1.56 -38.87 8.63
C LEU A 316 -2.10 -38.75 10.06
N LYS A 317 -1.58 -37.79 10.82
CA LYS A 317 -2.03 -37.47 12.17
C LYS A 317 -2.10 -35.96 12.36
N ALA A 318 -3.13 -35.49 13.06
CA ALA A 318 -3.19 -34.10 13.49
C ALA A 318 -2.38 -33.90 14.77
N VAL A 319 -1.73 -32.75 14.89
CA VAL A 319 -0.98 -32.35 16.07
C VAL A 319 -1.35 -30.90 16.40
N ARG A 320 -1.64 -30.63 17.67
CA ARG A 320 -1.91 -29.28 18.14
C ARG A 320 -0.59 -28.51 18.23
N ASP A 321 -0.61 -27.26 17.78
CA ASP A 321 0.57 -26.39 17.86
C ASP A 321 0.84 -25.95 19.31
N GLU A 322 2.12 -25.77 19.66
CA GLU A 322 2.55 -25.42 21.02
C GLU A 322 2.17 -23.98 21.39
N GLU A 323 2.13 -23.08 20.40
CA GLU A 323 1.92 -21.64 20.57
C GLU A 323 0.45 -21.20 20.36
N GLY A 324 -0.47 -22.08 19.94
CA GLY A 324 -1.84 -21.66 19.66
C GLY A 324 -2.84 -22.78 19.35
N ASN A 325 -4.12 -22.42 19.39
CA ASN A 325 -5.30 -23.28 19.15
C ASN A 325 -5.40 -23.91 17.75
N LYS A 326 -4.32 -23.91 16.96
CA LYS A 326 -4.27 -24.42 15.59
C LYS A 326 -3.69 -25.82 15.54
N PHE A 327 -3.95 -26.49 14.43
CA PHE A 327 -3.47 -27.83 14.14
C PHE A 327 -2.58 -27.80 12.91
N TYR A 328 -1.56 -28.65 12.93
CA TYR A 328 -0.78 -29.06 11.77
C TYR A 328 -0.83 -30.58 11.67
N PHE A 329 -0.31 -31.12 10.58
CA PHE A 329 -0.34 -32.56 10.33
C PHE A 329 1.06 -33.10 10.21
N THR A 330 1.27 -34.29 10.75
CA THR A 330 2.43 -35.14 10.46
C THR A 330 1.98 -36.27 9.54
N TYR A 331 2.82 -36.66 8.59
CA TYR A 331 2.51 -37.72 7.64
C TYR A 331 3.79 -38.34 7.06
N THR A 332 3.63 -39.51 6.44
CA THR A 332 4.68 -40.19 5.68
C THR A 332 4.39 -40.07 4.19
N PHE A 333 5.42 -39.80 3.40
CA PHE A 333 5.40 -39.82 1.93
C PHE A 333 6.73 -40.37 1.43
N GLU A 334 6.70 -41.34 0.50
CA GLU A 334 7.92 -42.01 -0.02
C GLU A 334 8.87 -42.50 1.08
N GLY A 335 8.31 -43.07 2.16
CA GLY A 335 9.08 -43.60 3.30
C GLY A 335 9.74 -42.55 4.21
N LYS A 336 9.45 -41.26 4.02
CA LYS A 336 9.98 -40.15 4.84
C LYS A 336 8.86 -39.44 5.59
N GLU A 337 9.16 -39.00 6.80
CA GLU A 337 8.25 -38.21 7.61
C GLU A 337 8.31 -36.71 7.25
N TYR A 338 7.14 -36.08 7.25
CA TYR A 338 6.96 -34.68 6.99
C TYR A 338 5.95 -34.08 7.96
N ASN A 339 5.99 -32.75 8.11
CA ASN A 339 4.94 -31.99 8.76
C ASN A 339 4.48 -30.82 7.90
N THR A 340 3.28 -30.31 8.15
CA THR A 340 2.66 -29.27 7.32
C THR A 340 2.89 -27.83 7.82
N LYS A 341 3.74 -27.61 8.82
CA LYS A 341 4.02 -26.26 9.36
C LYS A 341 4.72 -25.37 8.34
N LYS A 342 5.62 -25.95 7.54
CA LYS A 342 6.43 -25.21 6.55
C LYS A 342 6.46 -25.97 5.23
N PRO A 343 6.55 -25.28 4.09
CA PRO A 343 6.71 -25.92 2.80
C PRO A 343 8.07 -26.61 2.69
N LYS A 344 8.11 -27.66 1.88
CA LYS A 344 9.37 -28.11 1.31
C LYS A 344 9.75 -27.16 0.18
N ILE A 345 10.91 -26.52 0.32
CA ILE A 345 11.50 -25.68 -0.71
C ILE A 345 12.63 -26.45 -1.37
N TYR A 346 12.58 -26.56 -2.69
CA TYR A 346 13.62 -27.19 -3.49
C TYR A 346 14.57 -26.13 -4.04
N PRO A 347 15.88 -26.42 -4.19
CA PRO A 347 16.82 -25.50 -4.80
C PRO A 347 16.37 -25.11 -6.20
N THR A 348 16.23 -23.81 -6.46
CA THR A 348 15.83 -23.28 -7.77
C THR A 348 17.04 -22.83 -8.57
N LYS A 349 17.03 -23.09 -9.90
CA LYS A 349 18.07 -22.60 -10.81
C LYS A 349 17.77 -21.21 -11.37
N MET A 350 16.55 -20.71 -11.18
CA MET A 350 16.08 -19.39 -11.62
C MET A 350 16.64 -18.22 -10.76
N VAL A 351 17.90 -18.32 -10.36
CA VAL A 351 18.54 -17.70 -9.19
C VAL A 351 18.51 -16.15 -9.10
N LYS A 352 18.32 -15.69 -7.85
CA LYS A 352 18.62 -14.39 -7.21
C LYS A 352 17.84 -13.18 -7.71
N GLU A 353 16.93 -12.68 -6.86
CA GLU A 353 16.72 -11.24 -6.74
C GLU A 353 18.10 -10.56 -6.71
N LYS A 354 18.44 -9.85 -7.79
CA LYS A 354 19.71 -9.13 -7.85
C LYS A 354 19.68 -8.06 -6.76
N LYS A 355 20.78 -7.95 -6.01
CA LYS A 355 20.95 -6.89 -5.01
C LYS A 355 20.66 -5.53 -5.65
N ILE A 356 19.80 -4.76 -4.98
CA ILE A 356 19.59 -3.34 -5.21
C ILE A 356 20.96 -2.64 -5.29
N VAL A 357 21.20 -1.86 -6.34
CA VAL A 357 22.44 -1.08 -6.50
C VAL A 357 22.10 0.38 -6.20
N LYS A 358 22.75 0.97 -5.21
CA LYS A 358 22.58 2.40 -4.92
C LYS A 358 22.99 3.24 -6.13
N ASN A 359 22.04 3.88 -6.78
CA ASN A 359 22.29 4.91 -7.79
C ASN A 359 22.69 6.18 -7.07
N LYS A 360 23.88 6.68 -7.40
CA LYS A 360 24.44 7.88 -6.80
C LYS A 360 24.26 9.04 -7.77
N ILE A 361 23.43 10.00 -7.40
CA ILE A 361 23.12 11.20 -8.17
C ILE A 361 23.84 12.36 -7.51
N VAL A 362 24.51 13.19 -8.31
CA VAL A 362 25.35 14.26 -7.81
C VAL A 362 24.87 15.58 -8.36
N PHE A 363 24.57 16.51 -7.46
CA PHE A 363 24.25 17.90 -7.74
C PHE A 363 25.41 18.78 -7.30
N PHE A 364 25.94 19.60 -8.20
CA PHE A 364 27.12 20.40 -7.90
C PHE A 364 27.15 21.74 -8.64
N ASP A 365 28.00 22.65 -8.16
CA ASP A 365 28.26 23.92 -8.81
C ASP A 365 29.11 23.68 -10.07
N HIS A 366 28.54 23.94 -11.25
CA HIS A 366 29.15 23.63 -12.53
C HIS A 366 29.83 24.85 -13.17
N GLY A 367 29.44 26.07 -12.78
CA GLY A 367 29.97 27.28 -13.41
C GLY A 367 29.43 28.57 -12.77
N LYS A 368 29.81 29.72 -13.33
CA LYS A 368 29.55 31.05 -12.72
C LYS A 368 28.10 31.22 -12.28
N ASN A 369 27.15 30.90 -13.16
CA ASN A 369 25.70 31.00 -12.93
C ASN A 369 24.96 29.67 -13.12
N THR A 370 25.68 28.54 -13.12
CA THR A 370 25.10 27.24 -13.47
C THR A 370 25.40 26.17 -12.43
N VAL A 371 24.47 25.23 -12.30
CA VAL A 371 24.62 23.98 -11.53
C VAL A 371 24.38 22.80 -12.46
N ALA A 372 24.94 21.65 -12.13
CA ALA A 372 24.75 20.43 -12.90
C ALA A 372 24.25 19.29 -12.01
N VAL A 373 23.50 18.39 -12.65
CA VAL A 373 23.03 17.13 -12.10
C VAL A 373 23.57 16.01 -12.99
N ILE A 374 24.22 15.02 -12.38
CA ILE A 374 24.73 13.84 -13.08
C ILE A 374 24.34 12.57 -12.31
N GLY A 375 24.20 11.44 -13.02
CA GLY A 375 23.76 10.15 -12.46
C GLY A 375 22.75 9.47 -13.38
N TYR A 376 22.16 8.36 -12.95
CA TYR A 376 21.01 7.79 -13.67
C TYR A 376 19.75 8.57 -13.26
N LEU A 377 19.15 9.30 -14.21
CA LEU A 377 18.05 10.24 -13.94
C LEU A 377 16.70 9.70 -14.40
N GLY A 378 16.65 8.83 -15.42
CA GLY A 378 15.50 7.98 -15.74
C GLY A 378 14.16 8.71 -15.72
N GLU A 379 13.32 8.40 -14.73
CA GLU A 379 11.95 8.91 -14.58
C GLU A 379 11.84 10.43 -14.41
N ILE A 380 12.88 11.10 -13.90
CA ILE A 380 12.86 12.56 -13.67
C ILE A 380 13.46 13.38 -14.81
N GLU A 381 13.92 12.75 -15.90
CA GLU A 381 14.51 13.47 -17.03
C GLU A 381 13.55 14.52 -17.61
N ARG A 382 12.27 14.17 -17.74
CA ARG A 382 11.22 15.09 -18.22
C ARG A 382 10.97 16.25 -17.24
N GLU A 383 10.94 15.98 -15.94
CA GLU A 383 10.72 17.02 -14.92
C GLU A 383 11.91 17.99 -14.86
N LEU A 384 13.12 17.47 -15.01
CA LEU A 384 14.35 18.25 -15.12
C LEU A 384 14.35 19.13 -16.39
N GLU A 385 13.85 18.64 -17.52
CA GLU A 385 13.65 19.45 -18.73
C GLU A 385 12.63 20.57 -18.54
N GLU A 386 11.48 20.26 -17.92
CA GLU A 386 10.40 21.23 -17.65
C GLU A 386 10.84 22.33 -16.67
N LEU A 387 11.78 22.04 -15.77
CA LEU A 387 12.43 23.04 -14.90
C LEU A 387 13.45 23.94 -15.63
N GLY A 388 13.68 23.70 -16.92
CA GLY A 388 14.59 24.44 -17.78
C GLY A 388 16.01 23.88 -17.78
N GLY A 389 16.17 22.59 -17.49
CA GLY A 389 17.44 21.88 -17.57
C GLY A 389 17.85 21.67 -19.03
N ASN A 390 19.10 21.99 -19.36
CA ASN A 390 19.66 21.69 -20.67
C ASN A 390 20.49 20.41 -20.59
N HIS A 391 20.11 19.39 -21.36
CA HIS A 391 20.80 18.11 -21.38
C HIS A 391 22.19 18.25 -22.04
N SER A 392 23.21 17.68 -21.41
CA SER A 392 24.58 17.64 -21.93
C SER A 392 25.22 16.29 -21.65
N HIS A 393 25.83 15.72 -22.68
CA HIS A 393 26.57 14.46 -22.60
C HIS A 393 28.04 14.64 -22.15
N LYS A 394 28.47 15.89 -21.92
CA LYS A 394 29.88 16.25 -21.70
C LYS A 394 30.08 17.10 -20.44
N ILE A 395 29.36 16.76 -19.36
CA ILE A 395 29.52 17.44 -18.07
C ILE A 395 30.75 16.86 -17.36
N LYS A 396 31.77 17.68 -17.14
CA LYS A 396 32.99 17.24 -16.44
C LYS A 396 32.79 17.25 -14.93
N HIS A 397 32.96 16.10 -14.28
CA HIS A 397 32.99 15.95 -12.81
C HIS A 397 33.98 14.84 -12.44
N ASP A 398 34.78 15.05 -11.38
CA ASP A 398 35.82 14.11 -10.92
C ASP A 398 36.77 13.60 -12.04
N GLY A 399 37.14 14.50 -12.97
CA GLY A 399 38.06 14.18 -14.07
C GLY A 399 37.47 13.30 -15.19
N LYS A 400 36.16 13.03 -15.17
CA LYS A 400 35.43 12.26 -16.19
C LYS A 400 34.29 13.07 -16.80
N GLU A 401 33.87 12.72 -18.02
CA GLU A 401 32.68 13.27 -18.66
C GLU A 401 31.46 12.40 -18.33
N HIS A 402 30.36 13.05 -17.95
CA HIS A 402 29.10 12.44 -17.56
C HIS A 402 27.95 13.04 -18.38
N SER A 403 26.90 12.25 -18.58
CA SER A 403 25.61 12.75 -19.08
C SER A 403 24.78 13.31 -17.93
N GLY A 404 24.03 14.36 -18.20
CA GLY A 404 23.16 14.98 -17.19
C GLY A 404 22.58 16.30 -17.64
N TYR A 405 22.05 17.07 -16.68
CA TYR A 405 21.35 18.32 -16.94
C TYR A 405 22.04 19.50 -16.28
N ILE A 406 22.12 20.62 -17.01
CA ILE A 406 22.68 21.89 -16.54
C ILE A 406 21.55 22.89 -16.35
N PHE A 407 21.54 23.58 -15.21
CA PHE A 407 20.53 24.55 -14.82
C PHE A 407 21.14 25.90 -14.47
N ASN A 408 20.32 26.96 -14.52
CA ASN A 408 20.68 28.23 -13.91
C ASN A 408 20.67 28.12 -12.37
N LYS A 409 21.61 28.77 -11.67
CA LYS A 409 21.69 28.78 -10.20
C LYS A 409 20.41 29.25 -9.51
N SER A 410 19.60 30.11 -10.15
CA SER A 410 18.31 30.52 -9.61
C SER A 410 17.31 29.37 -9.45
N LYS A 411 17.53 28.26 -10.16
CA LYS A 411 16.73 27.03 -10.11
C LYS A 411 17.27 25.97 -9.15
N SER A 412 18.41 26.22 -8.50
CA SER A 412 19.09 25.23 -7.63
C SER A 412 18.18 24.59 -6.60
N ASN A 413 17.35 25.38 -5.90
CA ASN A 413 16.44 24.84 -4.89
C ASN A 413 15.38 23.92 -5.54
N GLN A 414 14.82 24.32 -6.67
CA GLN A 414 13.82 23.51 -7.39
C GLN A 414 14.42 22.20 -7.90
N VAL A 415 15.66 22.25 -8.40
CA VAL A 415 16.39 21.06 -8.85
C VAL A 415 16.74 20.15 -7.67
N ILE A 416 17.27 20.69 -6.58
CA ILE A 416 17.55 19.93 -5.35
C ILE A 416 16.26 19.28 -4.81
N ASP A 417 15.14 20.00 -4.82
CA ASP A 417 13.86 19.46 -4.38
C ASP A 417 13.49 18.22 -5.21
N VAL A 418 13.59 18.29 -6.55
CA VAL A 418 13.37 17.14 -7.46
C VAL A 418 14.35 15.99 -7.21
N LEU A 419 15.61 16.27 -6.91
CA LEU A 419 16.59 15.21 -6.62
C LEU A 419 16.36 14.54 -5.26
N ILE A 420 15.87 15.30 -4.27
CA ILE A 420 15.39 14.77 -2.99
C ILE A 420 14.06 14.04 -3.18
N ASP A 421 13.21 14.45 -4.14
CA ASP A 421 12.00 13.71 -4.54
C ASP A 421 12.36 12.34 -5.14
N TYR A 422 13.43 12.31 -5.92
CA TYR A 422 13.82 11.16 -6.71
C TYR A 422 14.64 10.12 -5.96
N ALA A 423 15.55 10.54 -5.08
CA ALA A 423 16.37 9.66 -4.25
C ALA A 423 15.69 9.28 -2.95
#